data_AF-A0A1S8FEH6-F1
#
_entry.id   AF-A0A1S8FEH6-F1
#
_cell.length_a   1.000
_cell.length_b   1.000
_cell.length_c   1.000
_cell.angle_alpha   90.00
_cell.angle_beta   90.00
_cell.angle_gamma   90.00
#
_symmetry.space_group_name_H-M   'P 1'
#
loop_
_entity.id
_entity.type
_entity.pdbx_description
1 polymer ?
#
loop_
_entity_poly.entity_id
_entity_poly.type
_entity_poly.pdbx_seq_one_letter_code
_entity_poly.pdbx_strand_id
1 'polypeptide(L)' 'MFSALGRKAAAAGRVLREPPAEPSTCCGRGCNGCVWESYYAAAAWWQEEALQVLKT' A
#
# COMPACT_ATOMS: atom_id res chain seq x y z
N MET A 1 -7.20 -0.25 -4.66
CA MET A 1 -7.49 -0.01 -3.22
C MET A 1 -6.91 1.32 -2.73
N PHE A 2 -5.64 1.63 -3.07
CA PHE A 2 -4.95 2.85 -2.60
C PHE A 2 -5.53 4.19 -3.12
N SER A 3 -6.12 4.21 -4.31
CA SER A 3 -6.68 5.43 -4.93
C SER A 3 -7.78 6.10 -4.09
N ALA A 4 -8.50 5.35 -3.25
CA ALA A 4 -9.49 5.91 -2.35
C ALA A 4 -8.85 6.75 -1.23
N LEU A 5 -7.75 6.25 -0.64
CA LEU A 5 -6.99 6.98 0.39
C LEU A 5 -6.23 8.17 -0.21
N GLY A 6 -5.66 8.00 -1.41
CA GLY A 6 -5.05 9.10 -2.16
C GLY A 6 -6.01 10.26 -2.40
N ARG A 7 -7.24 9.97 -2.86
CA ARG A 7 -8.27 11.02 -3.03
C ARG A 7 -8.67 11.69 -1.72
N LYS A 8 -8.81 10.92 -0.63
CA LYS A 8 -9.12 11.48 0.70
C LYS A 8 -8.00 12.40 1.19
N ALA A 9 -6.75 12.02 1.01
CA ALA A 9 -5.60 12.83 1.40
C ALA A 9 -5.52 14.12 0.58
N ALA A 10 -5.71 14.04 -0.73
CA ALA A 10 -5.78 15.22 -1.59
C ALA A 10 -6.89 16.18 -1.15
N ALA A 11 -8.09 15.66 -0.85
CA ALA A 11 -9.20 16.48 -0.34
C ALA A 11 -8.90 17.13 1.03
N ALA A 12 -8.09 16.47 1.86
CA ALA A 12 -7.64 16.99 3.15
C ALA A 12 -6.37 17.86 3.07
N GLY A 13 -5.81 18.10 1.87
CA GLY A 13 -4.54 18.81 1.71
C GLY A 13 -3.32 18.08 2.32
N ARG A 14 -3.43 16.77 2.54
CA ARG A 14 -2.38 15.92 3.11
C ARG A 14 -1.64 15.17 1.99
N VAL A 15 -0.34 14.97 2.17
CA VAL A 15 0.48 14.16 1.26
C VAL A 15 0.69 12.78 1.88
N LEU A 16 0.45 11.73 1.09
CA LEU A 16 0.79 10.36 1.45
C LEU A 16 2.08 9.96 0.74
N ARG A 17 2.84 9.05 1.35
CA ARG A 17 3.93 8.34 0.67
C ARG A 17 3.37 7.57 -0.54
N GLU A 18 4.20 7.33 -1.54
CA GLU A 18 3.81 6.50 -2.69
C GLU A 18 3.42 5.08 -2.22
N PRO A 19 2.30 4.51 -2.70
CA PRO A 19 1.94 3.12 -2.41
C PRO A 19 2.95 2.13 -2.99
N PRO A 20 3.06 0.92 -2.40
CA PRO A 20 3.84 -0.15 -2.99
C PRO A 20 3.37 -0.47 -4.41
N ALA A 21 4.30 -0.68 -5.34
CA ALA A 21 4.00 -1.12 -6.69
C ALA A 21 3.57 -2.59 -6.70
N GLU A 22 2.54 -2.90 -7.47
CA GLU A 22 2.05 -4.27 -7.63
C GLU A 22 3.08 -5.12 -8.40
N PRO A 23 3.45 -6.32 -7.90
CA PRO A 23 4.34 -7.22 -8.61
C PRO A 23 3.75 -7.66 -9.95
N SER A 24 4.55 -7.64 -11.02
CA SER A 24 4.14 -8.07 -12.36
C SER A 24 4.33 -9.55 -12.64
N THR A 25 5.12 -10.25 -11.81
CA THR A 25 5.44 -11.67 -12.00
C THR A 25 5.42 -12.40 -10.67
N CYS A 26 4.78 -13.57 -10.64
CA CYS A 26 4.92 -14.49 -9.51
C CYS A 26 6.32 -15.11 -9.54
N CYS A 27 6.98 -15.23 -8.39
CA CYS A 27 8.36 -15.72 -8.31
C CYS A 27 8.52 -17.22 -8.63
N GLY A 28 7.43 -17.96 -8.85
CA GLY A 28 7.44 -19.37 -9.26
C GLY A 28 7.91 -20.37 -8.21
N ARG A 29 8.30 -19.91 -7.01
CA ARG A 29 8.87 -20.74 -5.93
C ARG A 29 7.84 -21.32 -4.96
N GLY A 30 6.55 -21.21 -5.29
CA GLY A 30 5.44 -21.51 -4.39
C GLY A 30 4.99 -20.29 -3.58
N CYS A 31 4.01 -20.48 -2.69
CA CYS A 31 3.40 -19.37 -1.95
C CYS A 31 4.32 -18.83 -0.85
N ASN A 32 5.07 -19.71 -0.16
CA ASN A 32 5.94 -19.33 0.96
C ASN A 32 7.17 -18.53 0.47
N GLY A 33 7.33 -17.31 0.99
CA GLY A 33 8.35 -16.36 0.56
C GLY A 33 8.07 -15.76 -0.82
N CYS A 34 6.80 -15.76 -1.26
CA CYS A 34 6.45 -15.18 -2.55
C CYS A 34 6.50 -13.64 -2.50
N VAL A 35 6.82 -13.01 -3.63
CA VAL A 35 6.80 -11.55 -3.80
C VAL A 35 5.46 -10.92 -3.37
N TRP A 36 4.37 -11.69 -3.50
CA TRP A 36 3.03 -11.30 -3.06
C TRP A 36 2.92 -11.17 -1.54
N GLU A 37 3.60 -12.00 -0.75
CA GLU A 37 3.60 -11.86 0.72
C GLU A 37 4.24 -10.53 1.15
N SER A 38 5.42 -10.24 0.60
CA SER A 38 6.11 -8.98 0.89
C SER A 38 5.31 -7.77 0.40
N TYR A 39 4.68 -7.88 -0.78
CA TYR A 39 3.79 -6.84 -1.30
C TYR A 39 2.59 -6.59 -0.39
N TYR A 40 1.89 -7.65 0.03
CA TYR A 40 0.73 -7.50 0.92
C TYR A 40 1.11 -6.95 2.29
N ALA A 41 2.25 -7.37 2.85
CA ALA A 41 2.77 -6.81 4.10
C ALA A 41 3.08 -5.31 3.94
N ALA A 42 3.75 -4.91 2.86
CA ALA A 42 4.03 -3.51 2.58
C ALA A 42 2.75 -2.69 2.33
N ALA A 43 1.77 -3.27 1.63
CA ALA A 43 0.47 -2.65 1.37
C ALA A 43 -0.32 -2.41 2.65
N ALA A 44 -0.34 -3.38 3.57
CA ALA A 44 -0.99 -3.27 4.87
C ALA A 44 -0.36 -2.15 5.70
N TRP A 45 0.98 -2.14 5.81
CA TRP A 45 1.70 -1.08 6.51
C TRP A 45 1.40 0.31 5.92
N TRP A 46 1.48 0.44 4.59
CA TRP A 46 1.19 1.70 3.92
C TRP A 46 -0.22 2.21 4.22
N GLN A 47 -1.21 1.30 4.24
CA GLN A 47 -2.59 1.67 4.55
C GLN A 47 -2.75 2.16 5.98
N GLU A 48 -2.08 1.53 6.95
CA GLU A 48 -2.09 1.96 8.34
C GLU A 48 -1.50 3.37 8.50
N GLU A 49 -0.33 3.63 7.90
CA GLU A 49 0.30 4.96 7.90
C GLU A 49 -0.61 6.01 7.24
N ALA A 50 -1.20 5.69 6.08
CA ALA A 50 -2.08 6.61 5.38
C ALA A 50 -3.32 6.97 6.22
N LEU A 51 -3.89 6.00 6.94
CA LEU A 51 -5.00 6.24 7.85
C LEU A 51 -4.59 7.09 9.06
N GLN A 52 -3.36 6.94 9.57
CA GLN A 52 -2.85 7.79 10.65
C GLN A 52 -2.71 9.25 10.19
N VAL A 53 -2.17 9.50 9.00
CA VAL A 53 -2.05 10.85 8.43
C VAL A 53 -3.42 11.52 8.27
N LEU A 54 -4.46 10.75 7.90
CA LEU A 54 -5.82 11.26 7.69
C LEU A 54 -6.63 11.49 8.97
N LYS A 55 -6.22 10.92 10.11
CA LYS A 55 -6.91 11.08 11.40
C LYS A 55 -6.52 12.36 12.13
N THR A 56 -5.49 13.07 11.67
CA THR A 56 -4.91 14.27 12.28
C THR A 56 -5.23 15.49 11.42
#